data_AF-A0A0Q6ZDC8-F1
#
_entry.id   AF-A0A0Q6ZDC8-F1
#
_cell.length_a   1.000
_cell.length_b   1.000
_cell.length_c   1.000
_cell.angle_alpha   90.00
_cell.angle_beta   90.00
_cell.angle_gamma   90.00
#
_symmetry.space_group_name_H-M   'P 1'
#
loop_
_entity.id
_entity.type
_entity.pdbx_description
1 polymer ?
#
loop_
_entity_poly.entity_id
_entity_poly.type
_entity_poly.pdbx_seq_one_letter_code
_entity_poly.pdbx_strand_id
1 'polypeptide(L)'
;MSDCVPYAIHIATGEDLQAVLSIAQRRGWDSVNGMNVVAAWCMLRDDMGFQITPMTRPENRVTLKRFLPTLDVTKTYIISVADHWFTVREGQRFDKANTHPRTEVFAYIEVRQP
;
A
#
# COMPACT_ATOMS: atom_id res chain seq x y z
N MET A 1 3.82 13.16 0.12
CA MET A 1 2.67 13.54 0.97
C MET A 1 2.56 12.51 2.07
N SER A 2 2.26 12.93 3.29
CA SER A 2 2.18 12.05 4.48
C SER A 2 0.98 11.10 4.46
N ASP A 3 -0.03 11.36 3.63
CA ASP A 3 -1.26 10.56 3.50
C ASP A 3 -1.15 9.38 2.53
N CYS A 4 0.04 9.10 1.95
CA CYS A 4 0.20 8.06 0.94
C CYS A 4 -0.22 6.66 1.44
N VAL A 5 0.14 6.34 2.69
CA VAL A 5 -0.18 5.04 3.31
C VAL A 5 -1.68 4.91 3.58
N PRO A 6 -2.35 5.84 4.30
CA PRO A 6 -3.81 5.81 4.44
C PRO A 6 -4.55 5.81 3.10
N TYR A 7 -4.09 6.59 2.12
CA TYR A 7 -4.71 6.63 0.81
C TYR A 7 -4.60 5.29 0.08
N ALA A 8 -3.43 4.64 0.10
CA ALA A 8 -3.25 3.32 -0.48
C ALA A 8 -4.19 2.29 0.18
N ILE A 9 -4.31 2.31 1.51
CA ILE A 9 -5.22 1.44 2.26
C ILE A 9 -6.68 1.69 1.85
N HIS A 10 -7.11 2.95 1.81
CA HIS A 10 -8.45 3.34 1.35
C HIS A 10 -8.78 2.75 -0.02
N ILE A 11 -7.89 2.90 -1.00
CA ILE A 11 -8.13 2.33 -2.34
C ILE A 11 -8.13 0.80 -2.34
N ALA A 12 -7.23 0.18 -1.58
CA ALA A 12 -7.07 -1.27 -1.56
C ALA A 12 -8.26 -1.97 -0.88
N THR A 13 -8.82 -1.35 0.14
CA THR A 13 -9.90 -1.91 0.96
C THR A 13 -11.27 -1.47 0.51
N GLY A 14 -11.39 -0.28 -0.09
CA GLY A 14 -12.66 0.37 -0.40
C GLY A 14 -13.29 1.09 0.80
N GLU A 15 -12.66 1.03 1.97
CA GLU A 15 -13.12 1.71 3.19
C GLU A 15 -13.03 3.22 3.06
N ASP A 16 -13.89 3.97 3.74
CA ASP A 16 -13.85 5.44 3.69
C ASP A 16 -12.49 6.01 4.17
N LEU A 17 -11.97 7.01 3.46
CA LEU A 17 -10.64 7.57 3.75
C LEU A 17 -10.57 8.21 5.15
N GLN A 18 -11.64 8.86 5.62
CA GLN A 18 -11.65 9.45 6.97
C GLN A 18 -11.68 8.37 8.05
N ALA A 19 -12.39 7.27 7.82
CA ALA A 19 -12.35 6.11 8.70
C ALA A 19 -10.93 5.52 8.76
N VAL A 20 -10.28 5.30 7.60
CA VAL A 20 -8.90 4.81 7.52
C VAL A 20 -7.93 5.75 8.24
N LEU A 21 -8.04 7.07 8.03
CA LEU A 21 -7.21 8.06 8.72
C LEU A 21 -7.40 8.02 10.24
N SER A 22 -8.64 7.87 10.71
CA SER A 22 -8.95 7.77 12.14
C SER A 22 -8.29 6.54 12.78
N ILE A 23 -8.28 5.41 12.08
CA ILE A 23 -7.59 4.19 12.55
C ILE A 23 -6.07 4.40 12.52
N ALA A 24 -5.55 4.96 11.41
CA ALA A 24 -4.13 5.20 11.22
C ALA A 24 -3.55 6.12 12.32
N GLN A 25 -4.29 7.16 12.71
CA GLN A 25 -3.91 8.06 13.82
C GLN A 25 -3.69 7.30 15.13
N ARG A 26 -4.56 6.33 15.46
CA ARG A 26 -4.40 5.48 16.66
C ARG A 26 -3.15 4.59 16.60
N ARG A 27 -2.66 4.31 15.39
CA ARG A 27 -1.45 3.52 15.10
C ARG A 27 -0.22 4.38 14.82
N GLY A 28 -0.29 5.68 15.12
CA GLY A 28 0.85 6.60 15.05
C GLY A 28 1.06 7.25 13.68
N TRP A 29 0.06 7.27 12.80
CA TRP A 29 0.09 8.16 11.65
C TRP A 29 -0.07 9.62 12.09
N ASP A 30 0.74 10.51 11.53
CA ASP A 30 0.55 11.95 11.63
C ASP A 30 0.73 12.66 10.29
N SER A 31 0.15 13.85 10.17
CA SER A 31 0.10 14.61 8.92
C SER A 31 1.45 15.18 8.48
N VAL A 32 2.49 15.13 9.31
CA VAL A 32 3.84 15.62 9.02
C VAL A 32 4.78 14.45 8.70
N ASN A 33 4.84 13.45 9.57
CA ASN A 33 5.80 12.33 9.47
C ASN A 33 5.24 11.09 8.77
N GLY A 34 3.93 11.06 8.47
CA GLY A 34 3.29 9.90 7.84
C GLY A 34 3.14 8.75 8.83
N MET A 35 3.31 7.51 8.36
CA MET A 35 3.11 6.30 9.15
C MET A 35 4.21 5.27 8.87
N ASN A 36 4.57 4.53 9.92
CA ASN A 36 5.47 3.39 9.78
C ASN A 36 4.79 2.25 8.97
N VAL A 37 5.53 1.71 8.01
CA VAL A 37 5.10 0.65 7.10
C VAL A 37 4.63 -0.62 7.85
N VAL A 38 5.30 -1.01 8.94
CA VAL A 38 4.89 -2.16 9.78
C VAL A 38 3.61 -1.83 10.54
N ALA A 39 3.47 -0.61 11.06
CA ALA A 39 2.24 -0.19 11.72
C ALA A 39 1.04 -0.23 10.76
N ALA A 40 1.24 0.19 9.50
CA ALA A 40 0.22 0.15 8.46
C ALA A 40 -0.18 -1.29 8.09
N TRP A 41 0.79 -2.20 8.04
CA TRP A 41 0.52 -3.62 7.83
C TRP A 41 -0.27 -4.24 9.00
N CYS A 42 0.12 -3.95 10.25
CA CYS A 42 -0.63 -4.39 11.43
C CYS A 42 -2.04 -3.78 11.46
N MET A 43 -2.20 -2.54 11.02
CA MET A 43 -3.51 -1.89 10.93
C MET A 43 -4.47 -2.65 10.01
N LEU A 44 -4.02 -2.98 8.79
CA LEU A 44 -4.81 -3.74 7.81
C LEU A 44 -5.28 -5.08 8.39
N ARG A 45 -4.39 -5.81 9.06
CA ARG A 45 -4.66 -7.15 9.59
C ARG A 45 -5.47 -7.12 10.90
N ASP A 46 -5.01 -6.35 11.88
CA ASP A 46 -5.47 -6.45 13.27
C ASP A 46 -6.63 -5.49 13.57
N ASP A 47 -6.65 -4.29 12.97
CA ASP A 47 -7.71 -3.31 13.22
C ASP A 47 -8.83 -3.36 12.19
N MET A 48 -8.50 -3.69 10.93
CA MET A 48 -9.46 -3.72 9.82
C MET A 48 -9.89 -5.14 9.41
N GLY A 49 -9.22 -6.18 9.91
CA GLY A 49 -9.61 -7.57 9.68
C GLY A 49 -9.39 -8.10 8.25
N PHE A 50 -8.60 -7.41 7.43
CA PHE A 50 -8.32 -7.85 6.06
C PHE A 50 -7.35 -9.03 6.05
N GLN A 51 -7.58 -9.95 5.12
CA GLN A 51 -6.62 -11.02 4.82
C GLN A 51 -5.52 -10.46 3.92
N ILE A 52 -4.30 -10.38 4.45
CA ILE A 52 -3.14 -9.85 3.72
C ILE A 52 -1.98 -10.83 3.72
N THR A 53 -1.18 -10.81 2.65
CA THR A 53 0.08 -11.57 2.66
C THR A 53 1.10 -10.90 3.59
N PRO A 54 2.15 -11.64 4.01
CA PRO A 54 3.34 -11.01 4.54
C PRO A 54 3.88 -9.94 3.60
N MET A 55 4.51 -8.93 4.16
CA MET A 55 5.20 -7.91 3.40
C MET A 55 6.36 -8.54 2.63
N THR A 56 6.18 -8.71 1.33
CA THR A 56 7.06 -9.53 0.49
C THR A 56 7.98 -8.62 -0.31
N ARG A 57 9.28 -8.94 -0.33
CA ARG A 57 10.23 -8.27 -1.22
C ARG A 57 10.27 -9.00 -2.55
N PRO A 58 10.37 -8.29 -3.68
CA PRO A 58 10.69 -8.94 -4.96
C PRO A 58 12.01 -9.72 -4.86
N GLU A 59 12.09 -10.88 -5.50
CA GLU A 59 13.28 -11.76 -5.44
C GLU A 59 14.57 -11.05 -5.89
N ASN A 60 14.44 -10.14 -6.87
CA ASN A 60 15.52 -9.33 -7.39
C ASN A 60 15.15 -7.85 -7.30
N ARG A 61 16.16 -6.97 -7.23
CA ARG A 61 15.94 -5.52 -7.37
C ARG A 61 15.24 -5.26 -8.70
N VAL A 62 14.03 -4.71 -8.63
CA VAL A 62 13.16 -4.54 -9.78
C VAL A 62 12.52 -3.15 -9.74
N THR A 63 12.45 -2.52 -10.90
CA THR A 63 11.78 -1.23 -11.05
C THR A 63 10.29 -1.42 -11.23
N LEU A 64 9.50 -0.40 -10.91
CA LEU A 64 8.06 -0.38 -11.16
C LEU A 64 7.69 -0.77 -12.59
N LYS A 65 8.42 -0.26 -13.59
CA LYS A 65 8.19 -0.58 -15.01
C LYS A 65 8.25 -2.09 -15.30
N ARG A 66 9.14 -2.82 -14.61
CA ARG A 66 9.31 -4.26 -14.78
C ARG A 66 8.41 -5.08 -13.86
N PHE A 67 8.10 -4.55 -12.68
CA PHE A 67 7.32 -5.25 -11.67
C PHE A 67 5.81 -5.20 -11.93
N LEU A 68 5.26 -4.03 -12.29
CA LEU A 68 3.81 -3.88 -12.47
C LEU A 68 3.20 -4.87 -13.48
N PRO A 69 3.84 -5.17 -14.64
CA PRO A 69 3.31 -6.15 -15.58
C PRO A 69 3.32 -7.61 -15.09
N THR A 70 4.02 -7.94 -14.00
CA THR A 70 4.06 -9.30 -13.46
C THR A 70 2.96 -9.56 -12.43
N LEU A 71 2.21 -8.53 -12.05
CA LEU A 71 1.11 -8.65 -11.09
C LEU A 71 -0.11 -9.31 -11.74
N ASP A 72 -0.83 -10.10 -10.96
CA ASP A 72 -2.13 -10.62 -11.37
C ASP A 72 -3.14 -9.48 -11.44
N VAL A 73 -3.63 -9.19 -12.65
CA VAL A 73 -4.56 -8.09 -12.92
C VAL A 73 -5.93 -8.27 -12.29
N THR A 74 -6.24 -9.43 -11.70
CA THR A 74 -7.50 -9.67 -10.99
C THR A 74 -7.42 -9.35 -9.49
N LYS A 75 -6.22 -9.03 -9.00
CA LYS A 75 -5.96 -8.87 -7.56
C LYS A 75 -5.69 -7.43 -7.17
N THR A 76 -5.65 -7.23 -5.85
CA THR A 76 -5.29 -5.96 -5.22
C THR A 76 -3.96 -6.09 -4.50
N TYR A 77 -3.08 -5.13 -4.77
CA TYR A 77 -1.75 -5.04 -4.19
C TYR A 77 -1.49 -3.65 -3.64
N ILE A 78 -0.89 -3.56 -2.47
CA ILE A 78 -0.24 -2.34 -1.99
C ILE A 78 1.25 -2.47 -2.28
N ILE A 79 1.81 -1.47 -2.96
CA ILE A 79 3.22 -1.42 -3.35
C ILE A 79 3.93 -0.39 -2.49
N SER A 80 4.98 -0.85 -1.79
CA SER A 80 5.91 -0.02 -1.04
C SER A 80 7.14 0.27 -1.89
N VAL A 81 7.42 1.55 -2.10
CA VAL A 81 8.74 2.05 -2.50
C VAL A 81 9.37 2.78 -1.30
N ALA A 82 10.57 3.35 -1.45
CA ALA A 82 11.38 3.88 -0.34
C ALA A 82 10.59 4.74 0.65
N ASP A 83 9.84 5.73 0.16
CA ASP A 83 9.13 6.71 1.02
C ASP A 83 7.66 6.87 0.63
N HIS A 84 7.09 5.87 -0.05
CA HIS A 84 5.76 6.01 -0.63
C HIS A 84 5.05 4.67 -0.81
N TRP A 85 3.74 4.69 -0.54
CA TRP A 85 2.82 3.60 -0.81
C TRP A 85 1.81 4.00 -1.87
N PHE A 86 1.49 3.08 -2.75
CA PHE A 86 0.37 3.22 -3.67
C PHE A 86 -0.27 1.86 -3.95
N THR A 87 -1.47 1.88 -4.53
CA THR A 87 -2.25 0.66 -4.74
C THR A 87 -2.34 0.31 -6.21
N VAL A 88 -2.25 -0.98 -6.51
CA VAL A 88 -2.65 -1.56 -7.80
C VAL A 88 -3.88 -2.42 -7.53
N ARG A 89 -5.03 -2.06 -8.10
CA ARG A 89 -6.26 -2.82 -7.94
C ARG A 89 -6.81 -3.12 -9.32
N GLU A 90 -7.05 -4.40 -9.57
CA GLU A 90 -7.61 -4.87 -10.85
C GLU A 90 -6.77 -4.39 -12.06
N GLY A 91 -5.43 -4.45 -11.92
CA GLY A 91 -4.47 -3.97 -12.91
C GLY A 91 -4.36 -2.45 -13.05
N GLN A 92 -5.20 -1.68 -12.35
CA GLN A 92 -5.16 -0.22 -12.37
C GLN A 92 -4.31 0.33 -11.24
N ARG A 93 -3.48 1.33 -11.56
CA ARG A 93 -2.58 1.98 -10.61
C ARG A 93 -3.20 3.24 -10.03
N PHE A 94 -3.28 3.31 -8.71
CA PHE A 94 -3.78 4.43 -7.93
C PHE A 94 -2.64 5.04 -7.13
N ASP A 95 -1.99 6.03 -7.71
CA ASP A 95 -0.80 6.67 -7.14
C ASP A 95 -0.87 8.20 -7.24
N LYS A 96 -1.20 8.86 -6.12
CA LYS A 96 -1.25 10.32 -6.02
C LYS A 96 0.10 11.00 -6.28
N ALA A 97 1.22 10.33 -5.97
CA ALA A 97 2.55 10.91 -6.14
C ALA A 97 3.08 10.75 -7.57
N ASN A 98 2.36 9.99 -8.42
CA ASN A 98 2.79 9.64 -9.78
C ASN A 98 4.25 9.11 -9.81
N THR A 99 4.54 8.11 -8.97
CA THR A 99 5.89 7.57 -8.77
C THR A 99 6.55 7.19 -10.09
N HIS A 100 7.80 7.61 -10.26
CA HIS A 100 8.51 7.40 -11.52
C HIS A 100 8.67 5.90 -11.84
N PRO A 101 8.47 5.43 -13.10
CA PRO A 101 8.54 4.01 -13.44
C PRO A 101 9.90 3.33 -13.19
N ARG A 102 10.98 4.11 -13.01
CA ARG A 102 12.31 3.59 -12.64
C ARG A 102 12.53 3.41 -11.13
N THR A 103 11.57 3.84 -10.31
CA THR A 103 11.65 3.63 -8.85
C THR A 103 11.66 2.14 -8.54
N GLU A 104 12.51 1.75 -7.61
CA GLU A 104 12.61 0.36 -7.17
C GLU A 104 11.47 -0.01 -6.22
N VAL A 105 10.93 -1.21 -6.41
CA VAL A 105 9.96 -1.80 -5.49
C VAL A 105 10.71 -2.32 -4.28
N PHE A 106 10.36 -1.82 -3.10
CA PHE A 106 10.93 -2.28 -1.84
C PHE A 106 10.19 -3.50 -1.32
N ALA A 107 8.86 -3.42 -1.28
CA ALA A 107 7.99 -4.52 -0.87
C ALA A 107 6.60 -4.39 -1.50
N TYR A 108 5.83 -5.46 -1.42
CA TYR A 108 4.42 -5.48 -1.80
C TYR A 108 3.62 -6.38 -0.86
N ILE A 109 2.31 -6.13 -0.81
CA ILE A 109 1.33 -6.87 -0.03
C ILE A 109 0.15 -7.17 -0.95
N GLU A 110 -0.27 -8.43 -1.07
CA GLU A 110 -1.57 -8.78 -1.66
C GLU A 110 -2.64 -8.60 -0.59
N VAL A 111 -3.70 -7.86 -0.92
CA VAL A 111 -4.84 -7.59 -0.04
C VAL A 111 -6.05 -8.33 -0.57
N ARG A 112 -6.67 -9.14 0.27
CA ARG A 112 -7.89 -9.89 -0.04
C ARG A 112 -9.03 -9.34 0.81
N GLN A 113 -10.22 -9.29 0.21
CA GLN A 113 -11.42 -8.92 0.95
C GLN A 113 -11.69 -9.97 2.05
N PRO A 114 -12.34 -9.55 3.16
CA PRO A 114 -12.68 -10.43 4.28
C PRO A 114 -13.51 -11.65 3.85
#